data_AF-A0A6C0B238-F1
#
_entry.id   AF-A0A6C0B238-F1
#
_cell.length_a   1.000
_cell.length_b   1.000
_cell.length_c   1.000
_cell.angle_alpha   90.00
_cell.angle_beta   90.00
_cell.angle_gamma   90.00
#
_symmetry.space_group_name_H-M   'P 1'
#
loop_
_entity.id
_entity.type
_entity.pdbx_description
1 polymer ?
#
loop_
_entity_poly.entity_id
_entity_poly.type
_entity_poly.pdbx_seq_one_letter_code
_entity_poly.pdbx_strand_id
1 'polypeptide(L)'
;MYLNAVYNICIITTMESLNETYNPYTDPSYPYTIPETPLIVKLLAGFMGFLFLHHILEDSPIFAMPDIMKRILIQQINSYFYKEDELENEENEEKEEKEEEQKKEEDKPIILYEDKYIEQFKKLNDELVFSEEELQEEAVQLEKIKQATESNNAELRMKLSILESDYETEMNREVKKKERDDEGADEEENEEEDNEEEDEKEKKEFRLKQMSIELELLKALYEKPPPTEEELHKLARSHIVNERLSKLKNSILMEKTPLGNVVMFYNHARTSFEYYSDSTIPYRYLETVSRKYVTTYQCKCIYVDMMQQIKDAQEKLDEKKRKEEEEKREKENQKNKEKDTQSVTKKDVFVKFKSYNKDTSISVASVPADRKSSMKQTKSQEEKVVKENANRYSYEGKLANYNFLKKTDRKVVDKRFAVSFSEFKKMQEMQEMQKNE
;
A
#
# COMPACT_ATOMS: atom_id res chain seq x y z
N MET A 1 -77.49 -9.94 26.15
CA MET A 1 -76.66 -9.88 27.38
C MET A 1 -75.15 -9.79 27.11
N TYR A 2 -74.61 -10.40 26.03
CA TYR A 2 -73.19 -10.27 25.69
C TYR A 2 -72.75 -8.86 25.24
N LEU A 3 -73.59 -8.09 24.53
CA LEU A 3 -73.26 -6.71 24.14
C LEU A 3 -73.07 -5.75 25.34
N ASN A 4 -73.86 -5.90 26.40
CA ASN A 4 -73.72 -5.06 27.60
C ASN A 4 -72.47 -5.39 28.43
N ALA A 5 -71.93 -6.61 28.31
CA ALA A 5 -70.69 -6.98 28.98
C ALA A 5 -69.47 -6.40 28.26
N VAL A 6 -69.45 -6.45 26.93
CA VAL A 6 -68.35 -5.89 26.11
C VAL A 6 -68.35 -4.36 26.15
N TYR A 7 -69.52 -3.72 26.14
CA TYR A 7 -69.64 -2.26 26.25
C TYR A 7 -69.15 -1.72 27.60
N ASN A 8 -69.42 -2.45 28.69
CA ASN A 8 -68.95 -2.07 30.03
C ASN A 8 -67.45 -2.29 30.22
N ILE A 9 -66.85 -3.34 29.63
CA ILE A 9 -65.40 -3.55 29.68
C ILE A 9 -64.67 -2.44 28.92
N CYS A 10 -65.18 -2.01 27.77
CA CYS A 10 -64.58 -0.97 26.94
C CYS A 10 -64.63 0.44 27.58
N ILE A 11 -65.69 0.75 28.36
CA ILE A 11 -65.80 2.01 29.12
C ILE A 11 -64.83 2.03 30.31
N ILE A 12 -64.60 0.89 30.96
CA ILE A 12 -63.69 0.80 32.12
C ILE A 12 -62.22 0.96 31.68
N THR A 13 -61.81 0.35 30.56
CA THR A 13 -60.42 0.48 30.07
C THR A 13 -60.10 1.86 29.51
N THR A 14 -61.09 2.57 28.94
CA THR A 14 -60.91 3.94 28.44
C THR A 14 -60.90 5.00 29.55
N MET A 15 -61.48 4.72 30.72
CA MET A 15 -61.44 5.60 31.89
C MET A 15 -60.15 5.46 32.71
N GLU A 16 -59.48 4.30 32.68
CA GLU A 16 -58.19 4.10 33.37
C GLU A 16 -56.99 4.69 32.61
N SER A 17 -57.04 4.79 31.27
CA SER A 17 -55.93 5.38 30.50
C SER A 17 -55.93 6.92 30.42
N LEU A 18 -56.95 7.58 30.97
CA LEU A 18 -57.07 9.04 30.99
C LEU A 18 -56.76 9.67 32.37
N ASN A 19 -56.38 8.86 33.36
CA ASN A 19 -56.14 9.32 34.73
C ASN A 19 -54.67 9.48 35.14
N GLU A 20 -53.72 9.28 34.23
CA GLU A 20 -52.32 9.64 34.49
C GLU A 20 -51.95 10.91 33.72
N THR A 21 -51.57 11.93 34.49
CA THR A 21 -51.12 13.29 34.12
C THR A 21 -52.18 14.39 34.00
N TYR A 22 -52.68 14.85 35.17
CA TYR A 22 -53.25 16.20 35.31
C TYR A 22 -52.50 16.96 36.41
N ASN A 23 -51.67 17.93 36.02
CA ASN A 23 -51.04 18.92 36.90
C ASN A 23 -51.66 20.30 36.58
N PRO A 24 -52.34 20.98 37.53
CA PRO A 24 -53.13 22.17 37.23
C PRO A 24 -52.32 23.45 37.44
N TYR A 25 -51.58 23.89 36.42
CA TYR A 25 -51.19 25.29 36.29
C TYR A 25 -51.27 25.72 34.82
N THR A 26 -52.33 26.46 34.51
CA THR A 26 -52.64 27.04 33.20
C THR A 26 -51.89 28.36 33.01
N ASP A 27 -51.09 28.44 31.95
CA ASP A 27 -50.58 29.69 31.36
C ASP A 27 -51.18 29.83 29.94
N PRO A 28 -51.97 30.88 29.63
CA PRO A 28 -52.70 30.97 28.36
C PRO A 28 -51.88 31.73 27.32
N SER A 29 -50.91 31.08 26.66
CA SER A 29 -50.23 31.70 25.51
C SER A 29 -49.59 30.75 24.49
N TYR A 30 -50.16 29.57 24.18
CA TYR A 30 -49.71 28.78 23.01
C TYR A 30 -50.86 28.06 22.28
N PRO A 31 -50.85 28.03 20.92
CA PRO A 31 -51.89 27.37 20.13
C PRO A 31 -51.82 25.85 20.27
N TYR A 32 -52.98 25.23 20.53
CA TYR A 32 -53.19 23.79 20.63
C TYR A 32 -52.72 23.05 19.36
N THR A 33 -51.70 22.21 19.49
CA THR A 33 -51.44 21.13 18.54
C THR A 33 -52.25 19.91 18.97
N ILE A 34 -53.10 19.42 18.07
CA ILE A 34 -53.90 18.21 18.29
C ILE A 34 -52.91 17.03 18.38
N PRO A 35 -52.92 16.22 19.46
CA PRO A 35 -52.05 15.06 19.53
C PRO A 35 -52.46 14.06 18.44
N GLU A 36 -51.51 13.66 17.60
CA GLU A 36 -51.74 12.66 16.57
C GLU A 36 -52.21 11.37 17.26
N THR A 37 -53.44 10.95 16.97
CA THR A 37 -53.99 9.69 17.46
C THR A 37 -53.04 8.54 17.07
N PRO A 38 -52.57 7.72 18.03
CA PRO A 38 -51.58 6.68 17.77
C PRO A 38 -52.11 5.69 16.73
N LEU A 39 -51.20 5.22 15.85
CA LEU A 39 -51.52 4.37 14.70
C LEU A 39 -52.37 3.15 15.07
N ILE A 40 -52.13 2.57 16.24
CA ILE A 40 -52.88 1.44 16.82
C ILE A 40 -54.38 1.75 16.98
N VAL A 41 -54.74 2.96 17.38
CA VAL A 41 -56.15 3.35 17.57
C VAL A 41 -56.84 3.51 16.22
N LYS A 42 -56.13 3.99 15.19
CA LYS A 42 -56.65 4.05 13.81
C LYS A 42 -56.85 2.64 13.23
N LEU A 43 -55.90 1.74 13.46
CA LEU A 43 -55.99 0.34 13.04
C LEU A 43 -57.14 -0.40 13.74
N LEU A 44 -57.29 -0.22 15.06
CA LEU A 44 -58.40 -0.79 15.83
C LEU A 44 -59.76 -0.24 15.37
N ALA A 45 -59.88 1.06 15.13
CA ALA A 45 -61.10 1.67 14.61
C ALA A 45 -61.44 1.17 13.20
N GLY A 46 -60.43 0.98 12.34
CA GLY A 46 -60.57 0.38 11.01
C GLY A 46 -61.05 -1.07 11.09
N PHE A 47 -60.43 -1.88 11.94
CA PHE A 47 -60.80 -3.29 12.15
C PHE A 47 -62.23 -3.44 12.70
N MET A 48 -62.61 -2.61 13.69
CA MET A 48 -63.97 -2.60 14.24
C MET A 48 -65.01 -2.13 13.21
N GLY A 49 -64.65 -1.17 12.35
CA GLY A 49 -65.48 -0.77 11.20
C GLY A 49 -65.64 -1.89 10.16
N PHE A 50 -64.59 -2.69 9.95
CA PHE A 50 -64.60 -3.83 9.02
C PHE A 50 -65.46 -4.98 9.56
N LEU A 51 -65.38 -5.28 10.86
CA LEU A 51 -66.26 -6.25 11.53
C LEU A 51 -67.73 -5.80 11.51
N PHE A 52 -67.97 -4.50 11.69
CA PHE A 52 -69.32 -3.93 11.58
C PHE A 52 -69.88 -4.03 10.16
N LEU A 53 -69.06 -3.77 9.13
CA LEU A 53 -69.43 -3.97 7.72
C LEU A 53 -69.67 -5.45 7.39
N HIS A 54 -68.84 -6.36 7.90
CA HIS A 54 -69.01 -7.80 7.76
C HIS A 54 -70.35 -8.25 8.38
N HIS A 55 -70.67 -7.79 9.58
CA HIS A 55 -71.89 -8.14 10.27
C HIS A 55 -73.16 -7.57 9.59
N ILE A 56 -73.09 -6.36 9.03
CA ILE A 56 -74.18 -5.77 8.22
C ILE A 56 -74.40 -6.55 6.91
N LEU A 57 -73.33 -7.07 6.31
CA LEU A 57 -73.36 -7.86 5.08
C LEU A 57 -73.86 -9.30 5.28
N GLU A 58 -73.78 -9.85 6.49
CA GLU A 58 -74.31 -11.18 6.81
C GLU A 58 -75.81 -11.18 7.16
N ASP A 59 -76.33 -10.12 7.78
CA ASP A 59 -77.68 -10.16 8.40
C ASP A 59 -78.76 -9.24 7.78
N SER A 60 -78.53 -8.62 6.61
CA SER A 60 -79.54 -7.74 5.99
C SER A 60 -80.08 -8.24 4.63
N PRO A 61 -81.40 -8.42 4.46
CA PRO A 61 -82.01 -8.82 3.18
C PRO A 61 -82.21 -7.64 2.21
N ILE A 62 -81.58 -6.47 2.45
CA ILE A 62 -81.89 -5.20 1.77
C ILE A 62 -80.82 -4.80 0.75
N PHE A 63 -79.65 -5.45 0.73
CA PHE A 63 -78.61 -5.16 -0.27
C PHE A 63 -78.17 -6.46 -0.96
N ALA A 64 -78.94 -6.88 -1.98
CA ALA A 64 -78.56 -7.98 -2.85
C ALA A 64 -77.38 -7.54 -3.74
N MET A 65 -76.16 -7.60 -3.20
CA MET A 65 -74.97 -7.61 -4.03
C MET A 65 -75.05 -8.82 -4.96
N PRO A 66 -74.86 -8.67 -6.28
CA PRO A 66 -74.77 -9.82 -7.18
C PRO A 66 -73.68 -10.77 -6.68
N ASP A 67 -73.93 -12.08 -6.69
CA ASP A 67 -72.98 -13.12 -6.23
C ASP A 67 -71.55 -12.95 -6.78
N ILE A 68 -71.44 -12.34 -7.96
CA ILE A 68 -70.18 -12.02 -8.62
C ILE A 68 -69.37 -10.99 -7.81
N MET A 69 -70.00 -9.92 -7.32
CA MET A 69 -69.32 -8.90 -6.50
C MET A 69 -68.88 -9.46 -5.16
N LYS A 70 -69.71 -10.32 -4.53
CA LYS A 70 -69.35 -11.00 -3.28
C LYS A 70 -68.14 -11.91 -3.48
N ARG A 71 -68.08 -12.67 -4.59
CA ARG A 71 -66.93 -13.50 -4.94
C ARG A 71 -65.67 -12.70 -5.22
N ILE A 72 -65.77 -11.59 -5.96
CA ILE A 72 -64.62 -10.71 -6.25
C ILE A 72 -64.07 -10.12 -4.95
N LEU A 73 -64.94 -9.67 -4.05
CA LEU A 73 -64.53 -9.03 -2.80
C LEU A 73 -63.90 -10.05 -1.84
N ILE A 74 -64.45 -11.28 -1.76
CA ILE A 74 -63.82 -12.39 -1.02
C ILE A 74 -62.47 -12.78 -1.64
N GLN A 75 -62.35 -12.82 -2.97
CA GLN A 75 -61.06 -13.08 -3.63
C GLN A 75 -60.02 -12.00 -3.34
N GLN A 76 -60.42 -10.73 -3.36
CA GLN A 76 -59.52 -9.61 -3.05
C GLN A 76 -59.09 -9.63 -1.59
N ILE A 77 -60.01 -9.88 -0.66
CA ILE A 77 -59.72 -10.04 0.76
C ILE A 77 -58.75 -11.20 1.00
N ASN A 78 -59.03 -12.38 0.43
CA ASN A 78 -58.14 -13.52 0.56
C ASN A 78 -56.76 -13.22 -0.05
N SER A 79 -56.69 -12.56 -1.21
CA SER A 79 -55.39 -12.18 -1.81
C SER A 79 -54.57 -11.21 -0.95
N TYR A 80 -55.23 -10.41 -0.10
CA TYR A 80 -54.58 -9.47 0.80
C TYR A 80 -54.04 -10.20 2.04
N PHE A 81 -54.85 -11.07 2.65
CA PHE A 81 -54.44 -11.88 3.79
C PHE A 81 -53.36 -12.92 3.44
N TYR A 82 -53.46 -13.58 2.26
CA TYR A 82 -52.39 -14.47 1.79
C TYR A 82 -51.05 -13.73 1.55
N LYS A 83 -51.10 -12.43 1.22
CA LYS A 83 -49.90 -11.60 1.06
C LYS A 83 -49.30 -11.14 2.38
N GLU A 84 -50.13 -10.86 3.38
CA GLU A 84 -49.65 -10.59 4.73
C GLU A 84 -49.03 -11.85 5.35
N ASP A 85 -49.64 -13.03 5.16
CA ASP A 85 -49.07 -14.30 5.60
C ASP A 85 -47.75 -14.63 4.87
N GLU A 86 -47.64 -14.34 3.56
CA GLU A 86 -46.36 -14.47 2.82
C GLU A 86 -45.29 -13.54 3.39
N LEU A 87 -45.62 -12.27 3.67
CA LEU A 87 -44.66 -11.30 4.24
C LEU A 87 -44.25 -11.65 5.67
N GLU A 88 -45.18 -12.12 6.51
CA GLU A 88 -44.85 -12.58 7.87
C GLU A 88 -44.01 -13.87 7.84
N ASN A 89 -44.26 -14.77 6.88
CA ASN A 89 -43.42 -15.96 6.69
C ASN A 89 -42.03 -15.59 6.17
N GLU A 90 -41.91 -14.68 5.20
CA GLU A 90 -40.61 -14.16 4.74
C GLU A 90 -39.83 -13.46 5.88
N GLU A 91 -40.51 -12.66 6.72
CA GLU A 91 -39.87 -12.04 7.89
C GLU A 91 -39.45 -13.05 8.95
N ASN A 92 -40.21 -14.13 9.14
CA ASN A 92 -39.88 -15.18 10.09
C ASN A 92 -38.76 -16.07 9.56
N GLU A 93 -38.74 -16.38 8.26
CA GLU A 93 -37.63 -17.08 7.59
C GLU A 93 -36.35 -16.24 7.66
N GLU A 94 -36.40 -14.92 7.43
CA GLU A 94 -35.24 -14.04 7.63
C GLU A 94 -34.75 -13.99 9.09
N LYS A 95 -35.67 -14.05 10.07
CA LYS A 95 -35.32 -14.09 11.49
C LYS A 95 -34.70 -15.44 11.86
N GLU A 96 -35.26 -16.54 11.37
CA GLU A 96 -34.72 -17.88 11.56
C GLU A 96 -33.35 -18.05 10.88
N GLU A 97 -33.15 -17.50 9.68
CA GLU A 97 -31.84 -17.47 9.02
C GLU A 97 -30.82 -16.66 9.82
N LYS A 98 -31.20 -15.48 10.35
CA LYS A 98 -30.33 -14.65 11.21
C LYS A 98 -30.02 -15.33 12.54
N GLU A 99 -30.99 -16.03 13.15
CA GLU A 99 -30.79 -16.82 14.37
C GLU A 99 -29.94 -18.07 14.13
N GLU A 100 -30.09 -18.73 12.98
CA GLU A 100 -29.25 -19.84 12.56
C GLU A 100 -27.82 -19.39 12.26
N GLU A 101 -27.62 -18.25 11.61
CA GLU A 101 -26.30 -17.65 11.39
C GLU A 101 -25.63 -17.29 12.72
N GLN A 102 -26.38 -16.72 13.67
CA GLN A 102 -25.88 -16.43 15.01
C GLN A 102 -25.51 -17.71 15.78
N LYS A 103 -26.35 -18.75 15.75
CA LYS A 103 -26.04 -20.06 16.36
C LYS A 103 -24.82 -20.73 15.71
N LYS A 104 -24.65 -20.63 14.39
CA LYS A 104 -23.46 -21.10 13.67
C LYS A 104 -22.19 -20.29 13.99
N GLU A 105 -22.31 -19.07 14.50
CA GLU A 105 -21.20 -18.26 15.00
C GLU A 105 -20.82 -18.59 16.45
N GLU A 106 -21.79 -18.93 17.30
CA GLU A 106 -21.57 -19.27 18.72
C GLU A 106 -20.82 -20.60 18.94
N ASP A 107 -20.97 -21.57 18.03
CA ASP A 107 -20.28 -22.87 18.10
C ASP A 107 -18.84 -22.86 17.56
N LYS A 108 -18.34 -21.72 17.04
CA LYS A 108 -16.94 -21.60 16.62
C LYS A 108 -16.05 -21.40 17.86
N PRO A 109 -14.89 -22.09 17.94
CA PRO A 109 -13.94 -21.84 19.02
C PRO A 109 -13.60 -20.34 19.07
N ILE A 110 -13.49 -19.77 20.27
CA ILE A 110 -13.12 -18.36 20.46
C ILE A 110 -11.69 -18.17 19.92
N ILE A 111 -11.58 -17.74 18.66
CA ILE A 111 -10.31 -17.45 18.00
C ILE A 111 -9.93 -16.01 18.33
N LEU A 112 -8.73 -15.81 18.88
CA LEU A 112 -8.18 -14.48 19.09
C LEU A 112 -8.10 -13.77 17.72
N TYR A 113 -8.50 -12.49 17.66
CA TYR A 113 -8.50 -11.75 16.39
C TYR A 113 -7.14 -11.81 15.66
N GLU A 114 -6.05 -11.85 16.42
CA GLU A 114 -4.68 -11.93 15.90
C GLU A 114 -4.47 -13.18 15.00
N ASP A 115 -5.19 -14.26 15.28
CA ASP A 115 -5.02 -15.57 14.63
C ASP A 115 -5.96 -15.81 13.43
N LYS A 116 -6.95 -14.93 13.22
CA LYS A 116 -8.07 -15.08 12.29
C LYS A 116 -7.68 -15.52 10.85
N TYR A 117 -6.52 -15.09 10.36
CA TYR A 117 -6.08 -15.33 8.98
C TYR A 117 -4.79 -16.16 8.85
N ILE A 118 -4.27 -16.72 9.95
CA ILE A 118 -2.98 -17.42 9.93
C ILE A 118 -3.03 -18.67 9.05
N GLU A 119 -4.06 -19.51 9.17
CA GLU A 119 -4.15 -20.74 8.38
C GLU A 119 -4.33 -20.48 6.89
N GLN A 120 -5.15 -19.50 6.55
CA GLN A 120 -5.38 -19.12 5.15
C GLN A 120 -4.09 -18.58 4.52
N PHE A 121 -3.36 -17.76 5.27
CA PHE A 121 -2.06 -17.24 4.85
C PHE A 121 -1.03 -18.37 4.63
N LYS A 122 -1.00 -19.37 5.52
CA LYS A 122 -0.09 -20.54 5.40
C LYS A 122 -0.40 -21.42 4.19
N LYS A 123 -1.68 -21.51 3.78
CA LYS A 123 -2.11 -22.27 2.60
C LYS A 123 -1.76 -21.58 1.28
N LEU A 124 -1.37 -20.30 1.31
CA LEU A 124 -1.05 -19.52 0.12
C LEU A 124 0.33 -19.91 -0.43
N ASN A 125 0.42 -20.08 -1.75
CA ASN A 125 1.68 -20.41 -2.43
C ASN A 125 2.69 -19.27 -2.33
N ASP A 126 3.97 -19.63 -2.16
CA ASP A 126 5.08 -18.66 -2.13
C ASP A 126 5.44 -18.12 -3.51
N GLU A 127 5.21 -18.91 -4.55
CA GLU A 127 5.52 -18.53 -5.92
C GLU A 127 4.43 -17.67 -6.55
N LEU A 128 4.85 -16.54 -7.12
CA LEU A 128 3.98 -15.69 -7.91
C LEU A 128 3.71 -16.36 -9.25
N VAL A 129 2.50 -16.90 -9.42
CA VAL A 129 2.05 -17.50 -10.67
C VAL A 129 1.52 -16.38 -11.59
N PHE A 130 2.05 -16.34 -12.81
CA PHE A 130 1.57 -15.44 -13.84
C PHE A 130 0.32 -15.99 -14.51
N SER A 131 -0.62 -15.08 -14.75
CA SER A 131 -1.75 -15.33 -15.64
C SER A 131 -1.28 -15.46 -17.09
N GLU A 132 -2.14 -16.02 -17.95
CA GLU A 132 -1.86 -16.15 -19.37
C GLU A 132 -1.62 -14.78 -20.05
N GLU A 133 -2.34 -13.75 -19.62
CA GLU A 133 -2.13 -12.37 -20.08
C GLU A 133 -0.76 -11.84 -19.65
N GLU A 134 -0.36 -12.03 -18.39
CA GLU A 134 0.96 -11.60 -17.88
C GLU A 134 2.12 -12.33 -18.57
N LEU A 135 1.94 -13.60 -18.96
CA LEU A 135 2.91 -14.36 -19.75
C LEU A 135 3.07 -13.81 -21.17
N GLN A 136 1.97 -13.37 -21.79
CA GLN A 136 2.02 -12.71 -23.09
C GLN A 136 2.69 -11.34 -22.98
N GLU A 137 2.36 -10.57 -21.95
CA GLU A 137 3.01 -9.28 -21.65
C GLU A 137 4.52 -9.45 -21.40
N GLU A 138 4.93 -10.51 -20.68
CA GLU A 138 6.34 -10.86 -20.47
C GLU A 138 7.06 -11.12 -21.80
N ALA A 139 6.46 -11.90 -22.70
CA ALA A 139 7.04 -12.19 -24.01
C ALA A 139 7.19 -10.93 -24.87
N VAL A 140 6.16 -10.07 -24.89
CA VAL A 140 6.21 -8.77 -25.59
C VAL A 140 7.28 -7.87 -24.98
N GLN A 141 7.40 -7.84 -23.66
CA GLN A 141 8.39 -7.02 -22.98
C GLN A 141 9.81 -7.53 -23.22
N LEU A 142 10.01 -8.84 -23.27
CA LEU A 142 11.28 -9.45 -23.63
C LEU A 142 11.72 -9.01 -25.04
N GLU A 143 10.80 -9.04 -26.01
CA GLU A 143 11.09 -8.60 -27.38
C GLU A 143 11.48 -7.11 -27.42
N LYS A 144 10.76 -6.25 -26.71
CA LYS A 144 11.10 -4.82 -26.58
C LYS A 144 12.48 -4.61 -25.97
N ILE A 145 12.82 -5.36 -24.92
CA ILE A 145 14.15 -5.27 -24.28
C ILE A 145 15.24 -5.76 -25.24
N LYS A 146 15.01 -6.86 -25.99
CA LYS A 146 15.94 -7.36 -27.00
C LYS A 146 16.21 -6.28 -28.06
N GLN A 147 15.15 -5.72 -28.66
CA GLN A 147 15.26 -4.64 -29.66
C GLN A 147 15.98 -3.39 -29.11
N ALA A 148 15.67 -2.96 -27.89
CA ALA A 148 16.32 -1.81 -27.27
C ALA A 148 17.82 -2.07 -26.99
N THR A 149 18.16 -3.29 -26.57
CA THR A 149 19.56 -3.69 -26.33
C THR A 149 20.36 -3.72 -27.63
N GLU A 150 19.76 -4.27 -28.69
CA GLU A 150 20.35 -4.27 -30.04
C GLU A 150 20.55 -2.86 -30.58
N SER A 151 19.55 -1.98 -30.43
CA SER A 151 19.64 -0.57 -30.83
C SER A 151 20.74 0.16 -30.07
N ASN A 152 20.80 0.00 -28.75
CA ASN A 152 21.84 0.63 -27.93
C ASN A 152 23.25 0.14 -28.31
N ASN A 153 23.40 -1.15 -28.58
CA ASN A 153 24.67 -1.71 -29.05
C ASN A 153 25.05 -1.18 -30.44
N ALA A 154 24.09 -1.01 -31.34
CA ALA A 154 24.34 -0.39 -32.65
C ALA A 154 24.75 1.08 -32.52
N GLU A 155 24.11 1.84 -31.63
CA GLU A 155 24.47 3.23 -31.35
C GLU A 155 25.88 3.34 -30.75
N LEU A 156 26.24 2.46 -29.81
CA LEU A 156 27.59 2.38 -29.25
C LEU A 156 28.64 2.08 -30.33
N ARG A 157 28.36 1.15 -31.25
CA ARG A 157 29.24 0.84 -32.39
C ARG A 157 29.45 2.06 -33.30
N MET A 158 28.38 2.79 -33.60
CA MET A 158 28.45 3.98 -34.44
C MET A 158 29.26 5.09 -33.76
N LYS A 159 29.02 5.35 -32.47
CA LYS A 159 29.76 6.34 -31.67
C LYS A 159 31.26 6.00 -31.61
N LEU A 160 31.58 4.73 -31.37
CA LEU A 160 32.96 4.24 -31.39
C LEU A 160 33.63 4.50 -32.74
N SER A 161 33.00 4.11 -33.84
CA SER A 161 33.56 4.29 -35.18
C SER A 161 33.80 5.77 -35.54
N ILE A 162 32.88 6.66 -35.16
CA ILE A 162 33.03 8.11 -35.39
C ILE A 162 34.21 8.64 -34.58
N LEU A 163 34.26 8.33 -33.29
CA LEU A 163 35.28 8.85 -32.40
C LEU A 163 36.68 8.31 -32.74
N GLU A 164 36.79 7.07 -33.20
CA GLU A 164 38.04 6.49 -33.70
C GLU A 164 38.54 7.23 -34.95
N SER A 165 37.64 7.48 -35.91
CA SER A 165 37.96 8.24 -37.11
C SER A 165 38.39 9.68 -36.79
N ASP A 166 37.70 10.35 -35.87
CA ASP A 166 38.01 11.72 -35.46
C ASP A 166 39.37 11.79 -34.75
N TYR A 167 39.65 10.84 -33.86
CA TYR A 167 40.93 10.74 -33.16
C TYR A 167 42.10 10.48 -34.11
N GLU A 168 41.95 9.55 -35.06
CA GLU A 168 42.96 9.27 -36.08
C GLU A 168 43.24 10.49 -36.98
N THR A 169 42.19 11.22 -37.35
CA THR A 169 42.31 12.43 -38.18
C THR A 169 43.10 13.52 -37.44
N GLU A 170 42.83 13.72 -36.14
CA GLU A 170 43.51 14.72 -35.33
C GLU A 170 44.98 14.34 -35.07
N MET A 171 45.24 13.07 -34.77
CA MET A 171 46.61 12.53 -34.65
C MET A 171 47.43 12.76 -35.92
N ASN A 172 46.86 12.46 -37.09
CA ASN A 172 47.53 12.62 -38.38
C ASN A 172 47.81 14.10 -38.72
N ARG A 173 46.96 15.03 -38.27
CA ARG A 173 47.21 16.48 -38.44
C ARG A 173 48.40 16.93 -37.61
N GLU A 174 48.51 16.47 -36.37
CA GLU A 174 49.62 16.81 -35.47
C GLU A 174 50.95 16.26 -35.97
N VAL A 175 50.99 15.03 -36.50
CA VAL A 175 52.20 14.45 -37.11
C VAL A 175 52.64 15.27 -38.33
N LYS A 176 51.73 15.60 -39.24
CA LYS A 176 52.04 16.42 -40.43
C LYS A 176 52.43 17.87 -40.12
N LYS A 177 52.08 18.39 -38.94
CA LYS A 177 52.54 19.72 -38.50
C LYS A 177 53.99 19.64 -38.05
N LYS A 178 54.31 18.67 -37.19
CA LYS A 178 55.69 18.41 -36.73
C LYS A 178 56.67 18.13 -37.87
N GLU A 179 56.25 17.38 -38.90
CA GLU A 179 57.09 17.10 -40.08
C GLU A 179 57.39 18.36 -40.92
N ARG A 180 56.52 19.38 -40.89
CA ARG A 180 56.75 20.66 -41.61
C ARG A 180 57.64 21.61 -40.83
N ASP A 181 57.57 21.56 -39.50
CA ASP A 181 58.39 22.38 -38.61
C ASP A 181 59.88 21.91 -38.64
N ASP A 182 60.16 20.65 -39.01
CA ASP A 182 61.51 20.08 -39.12
C ASP A 182 62.21 20.33 -40.49
N GLU A 183 61.48 20.69 -41.55
CA GLU A 183 62.04 20.84 -42.92
C GLU A 183 62.27 22.29 -43.39
N GLY A 184 62.09 23.30 -42.52
CA GLY A 184 62.84 24.55 -42.60
C GLY A 184 62.05 25.86 -42.55
N ALA A 185 62.63 26.86 -41.89
CA ALA A 185 62.84 28.24 -42.37
C ALA A 185 63.62 29.06 -41.33
N ASP A 186 64.50 29.94 -41.84
CA ASP A 186 65.30 30.91 -41.11
C ASP A 186 64.48 31.80 -40.15
N GLU A 187 65.02 32.02 -38.95
CA GLU A 187 64.44 32.83 -37.87
C GLU A 187 64.69 34.34 -38.10
N GLU A 188 63.64 35.12 -38.31
CA GLU A 188 63.58 36.53 -37.88
C GLU A 188 62.58 36.60 -36.72
N GLU A 189 63.10 36.94 -35.53
CA GLU A 189 62.43 36.93 -34.21
C GLU A 189 61.33 38.00 -34.08
N ASN A 190 60.12 37.59 -33.69
CA ASN A 190 59.05 38.47 -33.23
C ASN A 190 58.37 37.85 -31.98
N GLU A 191 58.80 38.27 -30.78
CA GLU A 191 58.46 37.67 -29.47
C GLU A 191 56.96 37.75 -29.05
N GLU A 192 56.13 38.52 -29.78
CA GLU A 192 54.70 38.66 -29.47
C GLU A 192 53.80 37.60 -30.16
N GLU A 193 54.26 36.96 -31.24
CA GLU A 193 53.52 35.87 -31.92
C GLU A 193 53.71 34.50 -31.22
N ASP A 194 54.81 34.30 -30.49
CA ASP A 194 55.16 33.02 -29.86
C ASP A 194 54.22 32.59 -28.72
N ASN A 195 53.67 33.56 -27.96
CA ASN A 195 52.80 33.25 -26.82
C ASN A 195 51.39 32.74 -27.25
N GLU A 196 50.87 33.20 -28.40
CA GLU A 196 49.57 32.75 -28.91
C GLU A 196 49.65 31.33 -29.49
N GLU A 197 50.80 30.94 -30.07
CA GLU A 197 51.01 29.60 -30.61
C GLU A 197 51.17 28.53 -29.52
N GLU A 198 51.81 28.85 -28.40
CA GLU A 198 51.96 27.94 -27.25
C GLU A 198 50.60 27.62 -26.60
N ASP A 199 49.76 28.64 -26.40
CA ASP A 199 48.40 28.51 -25.87
C ASP A 199 47.49 27.67 -26.78
N GLU A 200 47.64 27.79 -28.11
CA GLU A 200 46.90 26.95 -29.07
C GLU A 200 47.34 25.48 -29.04
N LYS A 201 48.64 25.23 -28.84
CA LYS A 201 49.22 23.89 -28.78
C LYS A 201 48.75 23.14 -27.54
N GLU A 202 48.74 23.80 -26.39
CA GLU A 202 48.26 23.23 -25.13
C GLU A 202 46.76 22.89 -25.19
N LYS A 203 45.94 23.77 -25.81
CA LYS A 203 44.51 23.50 -26.04
C LYS A 203 44.26 22.28 -26.93
N LYS A 204 45.06 22.09 -27.98
CA LYS A 204 44.95 20.93 -28.89
C LYS A 204 45.37 19.63 -28.19
N GLU A 205 46.47 19.66 -27.44
CA GLU A 205 46.93 18.50 -26.66
C GLU A 205 45.88 18.09 -25.61
N PHE A 206 45.29 19.07 -24.92
CA PHE A 206 44.20 18.82 -23.97
C PHE A 206 42.98 18.18 -24.63
N ARG A 207 42.57 18.67 -25.81
CA ARG A 207 41.44 18.10 -26.58
C ARG A 207 41.72 16.65 -27.00
N LEU A 208 42.92 16.38 -27.50
CA LEU A 208 43.33 15.03 -27.91
C LEU A 208 43.31 14.05 -26.73
N LYS A 209 43.74 14.52 -25.55
CA LYS A 209 43.68 13.77 -24.29
C LYS A 209 42.26 13.52 -23.81
N GLN A 210 41.33 14.45 -24.02
CA GLN A 210 39.91 14.21 -23.72
C GLN A 210 39.34 13.13 -24.64
N MET A 211 39.63 13.19 -25.94
CA MET A 211 39.16 12.21 -26.92
C MET A 211 39.72 10.80 -26.65
N SER A 212 40.97 10.68 -26.21
CA SER A 212 41.55 9.38 -25.87
C SER A 212 40.88 8.75 -24.64
N ILE A 213 40.57 9.54 -23.61
CA ILE A 213 39.82 9.09 -22.42
C ILE A 213 38.41 8.66 -22.83
N GLU A 214 37.73 9.44 -23.68
CA GLU A 214 36.39 9.11 -24.15
C GLU A 214 36.37 7.81 -24.96
N LEU A 215 37.36 7.60 -25.84
CA LEU A 215 37.56 6.35 -26.56
C LEU A 215 37.74 5.16 -25.63
N GLU A 216 38.62 5.29 -24.63
CA GLU A 216 38.86 4.23 -23.65
C GLU A 216 37.57 3.87 -22.89
N LEU A 217 36.79 4.88 -22.49
CA LEU A 217 35.52 4.69 -21.79
C LEU A 217 34.47 3.98 -22.67
N LEU A 218 34.33 4.41 -23.93
CA LEU A 218 33.40 3.79 -24.88
C LEU A 218 33.81 2.36 -25.24
N LYS A 219 35.11 2.09 -25.41
CA LYS A 219 35.63 0.73 -25.67
C LYS A 219 35.33 -0.18 -24.49
N ALA A 220 35.59 0.28 -23.27
CA ALA A 220 35.29 -0.47 -22.05
C ALA A 220 33.78 -0.75 -21.88
N LEU A 221 32.90 0.13 -22.36
CA LEU A 221 31.45 -0.12 -22.36
C LEU A 221 31.03 -1.15 -23.40
N TYR A 222 31.62 -1.11 -24.60
CA TYR A 222 31.31 -2.01 -25.71
C TYR A 222 31.89 -3.42 -25.53
N GLU A 223 33.05 -3.56 -24.88
CA GLU A 223 33.67 -4.85 -24.57
C GLU A 223 32.94 -5.64 -23.49
N LYS A 224 31.98 -5.02 -22.77
CA LYS A 224 31.11 -5.75 -21.86
C LYS A 224 30.35 -6.82 -22.65
N PRO A 225 30.35 -8.09 -22.20
CA PRO A 225 29.60 -9.13 -22.88
C PRO A 225 28.14 -8.70 -22.97
N PRO A 226 27.47 -8.91 -24.12
CA PRO A 226 26.06 -8.62 -24.25
C PRO A 226 25.30 -9.43 -23.18
N PRO A 227 24.21 -8.87 -22.63
CA PRO A 227 23.44 -9.55 -21.60
C PRO A 227 22.96 -10.90 -22.12
N THR A 228 23.04 -11.91 -21.27
CA THR A 228 22.61 -13.26 -21.60
C THR A 228 21.10 -13.34 -21.74
N GLU A 229 20.59 -14.35 -22.44
CA GLU A 229 19.14 -14.55 -22.60
C GLU A 229 18.42 -14.72 -21.25
N GLU A 230 19.07 -15.36 -20.28
CA GLU A 230 18.55 -15.52 -18.92
C GLU A 230 18.42 -14.17 -18.19
N GLU A 231 19.39 -13.26 -18.35
CA GLU A 231 19.34 -11.93 -17.76
C GLU A 231 18.22 -11.08 -18.38
N LEU A 232 18.03 -11.19 -19.70
CA LEU A 232 16.94 -10.53 -20.41
C LEU A 232 15.58 -11.04 -19.94
N HIS A 233 15.42 -12.36 -19.81
CA HIS A 233 14.22 -12.97 -19.23
C HIS A 233 13.97 -12.51 -17.80
N LYS A 234 15.00 -12.49 -16.96
CA LYS A 234 14.89 -12.01 -15.58
C LYS A 234 14.45 -10.54 -15.53
N LEU A 235 14.96 -9.70 -16.43
CA LEU A 235 14.58 -8.30 -16.52
C LEU A 235 13.13 -8.14 -16.96
N ALA A 236 12.71 -8.86 -18.00
CA ALA A 236 11.32 -8.87 -18.48
C ALA A 236 10.37 -9.32 -17.36
N ARG A 237 10.68 -10.46 -16.72
CA ARG A 237 9.93 -10.98 -15.58
C ARG A 237 9.83 -9.96 -14.45
N SER A 238 10.94 -9.31 -14.09
CA SER A 238 10.96 -8.30 -13.03
C SER A 238 10.06 -7.10 -13.35
N HIS A 239 9.99 -6.71 -14.61
CA HIS A 239 9.12 -5.62 -15.06
C HIS A 239 7.64 -5.96 -14.85
N ILE A 240 7.22 -7.16 -15.28
CA ILE A 240 5.83 -7.63 -15.10
C ILE A 240 5.47 -7.74 -13.61
N VAL A 241 6.37 -8.27 -12.78
CA VAL A 241 6.17 -8.32 -11.33
C VAL A 241 5.98 -6.91 -10.76
N ASN A 242 6.85 -5.96 -11.11
CA ASN A 242 6.76 -4.59 -10.61
C ASN A 242 5.47 -3.89 -11.06
N GLU A 243 5.01 -4.15 -12.27
CA GLU A 243 3.74 -3.62 -12.77
C GLU A 243 2.55 -4.18 -11.98
N ARG A 244 2.52 -5.51 -11.76
CA ARG A 244 1.51 -6.17 -10.93
C ARG A 244 1.50 -5.60 -9.51
N LEU A 245 2.67 -5.42 -8.90
CA LEU A 245 2.81 -4.81 -7.58
C LEU A 245 2.34 -3.36 -7.55
N SER A 246 2.53 -2.61 -8.63
CA SER A 246 2.04 -1.24 -8.76
C SER A 246 0.51 -1.17 -8.85
N LYS A 247 -0.13 -2.17 -9.47
CA LYS A 247 -1.60 -2.30 -9.55
C LYS A 247 -2.23 -2.54 -8.17
N LEU A 248 -1.51 -3.14 -7.21
CA LEU A 248 -1.99 -3.39 -5.84
C LEU A 248 -2.41 -2.12 -5.09
N LYS A 249 -1.89 -0.94 -5.46
CA LYS A 249 -2.34 0.32 -4.83
C LYS A 249 -3.84 0.58 -5.00
N ASN A 250 -4.44 0.01 -6.05
CA ASN A 250 -5.88 0.12 -6.34
C ASN A 250 -6.71 -0.96 -5.64
N SER A 251 -6.06 -1.97 -5.09
CA SER A 251 -6.68 -3.05 -4.35
C SER A 251 -6.86 -2.59 -2.90
N ILE A 252 -8.09 -2.31 -2.50
CA ILE A 252 -8.39 -1.68 -1.21
C ILE A 252 -9.05 -2.72 -0.31
N LEU A 253 -8.54 -2.89 0.90
CA LEU A 253 -9.15 -3.77 1.91
C LEU A 253 -9.79 -2.91 3.00
N MET A 254 -11.03 -3.24 3.36
CA MET A 254 -11.68 -2.73 4.56
C MET A 254 -11.88 -3.89 5.55
N GLU A 255 -11.42 -3.71 6.80
CA GLU A 255 -11.58 -4.69 7.87
C GLU A 255 -11.97 -4.01 9.18
N LYS A 256 -12.88 -4.64 9.91
CA LYS A 256 -13.27 -4.22 11.26
C LYS A 256 -12.36 -4.89 12.28
N THR A 257 -11.49 -4.10 12.91
CA THR A 257 -10.67 -4.55 14.02
C THR A 257 -11.41 -4.31 15.35
N PRO A 258 -10.99 -4.95 16.47
CA PRO A 258 -11.57 -4.69 17.78
C PRO A 258 -11.50 -3.23 18.25
N LEU A 259 -10.57 -2.43 17.71
CA LEU A 259 -10.38 -1.02 18.09
C LEU A 259 -10.99 -0.02 17.09
N GLY A 260 -11.40 -0.48 15.91
CA GLY A 260 -11.93 0.39 14.87
C GLY A 260 -11.81 -0.20 13.46
N ASN A 261 -12.44 0.48 12.52
CA ASN A 261 -12.37 0.12 11.11
C ASN A 261 -11.05 0.58 10.50
N VAL A 262 -10.47 -0.27 9.65
CA VAL A 262 -9.23 -0.01 8.95
C VAL A 262 -9.46 -0.17 7.46
N VAL A 263 -9.06 0.85 6.70
CA VAL A 263 -8.92 0.77 5.24
C VAL A 263 -7.43 0.66 4.95
N MET A 264 -6.99 -0.40 4.30
CA MET A 264 -5.57 -0.68 4.02
C MET A 264 -5.36 -1.03 2.55
N PHE A 265 -4.25 -0.56 1.97
CA PHE A 265 -3.77 -0.95 0.65
C PHE A 265 -2.24 -0.95 0.62
N TYR A 266 -1.66 -1.60 -0.39
CA TYR A 266 -0.20 -1.68 -0.52
C TYR A 266 0.36 -0.67 -1.51
N ASN A 267 1.34 0.11 -1.08
CA ASN A 267 2.07 1.04 -1.94
C ASN A 267 3.47 0.49 -2.26
N HIS A 268 3.65 0.00 -3.49
CA HIS A 268 4.92 -0.54 -3.97
C HIS A 268 6.07 0.48 -3.96
N ALA A 269 5.79 1.75 -4.30
CA ALA A 269 6.82 2.79 -4.34
C ALA A 269 7.44 3.10 -2.96
N ARG A 270 6.67 2.90 -1.89
CA ARG A 270 7.14 3.06 -0.49
C ARG A 270 7.35 1.73 0.23
N THR A 271 7.17 0.61 -0.49
CA THR A 271 7.20 -0.76 0.03
C THR A 271 6.48 -0.88 1.38
N SER A 272 5.28 -0.33 1.49
CA SER A 272 4.58 -0.16 2.76
C SER A 272 3.07 -0.36 2.61
N PHE A 273 2.47 -0.96 3.64
CA PHE A 273 1.03 -0.99 3.83
C PHE A 273 0.56 0.37 4.35
N GLU A 274 -0.12 1.11 3.50
CA GLU A 274 -0.74 2.40 3.84
C GLU A 274 -2.14 2.13 4.38
N TYR A 275 -2.49 2.76 5.50
CA TYR A 275 -3.79 2.56 6.12
C TYR A 275 -4.41 3.84 6.66
N TYR A 276 -5.74 3.84 6.67
CA TYR A 276 -6.60 4.87 7.21
C TYR A 276 -7.44 4.27 8.34
N SER A 277 -7.56 5.00 9.45
CA SER A 277 -8.32 4.60 10.63
C SER A 277 -8.64 5.82 11.48
N ASP A 278 -9.80 5.82 12.13
CA ASP A 278 -10.17 6.87 13.08
C ASP A 278 -9.52 6.65 14.46
N SER A 279 -9.25 5.38 14.81
CA SER A 279 -8.58 4.96 16.03
C SER A 279 -7.11 4.66 15.79
N THR A 280 -6.28 4.72 16.85
CA THR A 280 -4.89 4.25 16.82
C THR A 280 -4.84 2.72 16.88
N ILE A 281 -4.40 2.09 15.79
CA ILE A 281 -4.39 0.63 15.66
C ILE A 281 -2.98 0.08 15.96
N PRO A 282 -2.80 -0.79 16.97
CA PRO A 282 -1.53 -1.42 17.25
C PRO A 282 -1.07 -2.37 16.13
N TYR A 283 0.24 -2.54 15.99
CA TYR A 283 0.82 -3.39 14.93
C TYR A 283 0.31 -4.83 14.95
N ARG A 284 -0.02 -5.41 16.12
CA ARG A 284 -0.58 -6.76 16.22
C ARG A 284 -1.86 -6.95 15.38
N TYR A 285 -2.69 -5.91 15.28
CA TYR A 285 -3.90 -5.95 14.46
C TYR A 285 -3.62 -5.56 13.01
N LEU A 286 -2.67 -4.65 12.76
CA LEU A 286 -2.26 -4.33 11.39
C LEU A 286 -1.63 -5.54 10.68
N GLU A 287 -0.89 -6.37 11.41
CA GLU A 287 -0.36 -7.66 10.94
C GLU A 287 -1.49 -8.62 10.51
N THR A 288 -2.58 -8.67 11.26
CA THR A 288 -3.76 -9.47 10.88
C THR A 288 -4.44 -8.91 9.63
N VAL A 289 -4.58 -7.58 9.54
CA VAL A 289 -5.20 -6.92 8.38
C VAL A 289 -4.34 -7.09 7.12
N SER A 290 -3.01 -7.01 7.23
CA SER A 290 -2.11 -7.25 6.10
C SER A 290 -2.08 -8.72 5.69
N ARG A 291 -2.17 -9.67 6.62
CA ARG A 291 -2.41 -11.09 6.27
C ARG A 291 -3.70 -11.26 5.47
N LYS A 292 -4.80 -10.64 5.93
CA LYS A 292 -6.07 -10.65 5.19
C LYS A 292 -5.90 -10.07 3.78
N TYR A 293 -5.19 -8.95 3.66
CA TYR A 293 -4.92 -8.28 2.39
C TYR A 293 -4.21 -9.22 1.42
N VAL A 294 -3.12 -9.83 1.88
CA VAL A 294 -2.30 -10.73 1.08
C VAL A 294 -3.05 -11.99 0.67
N THR A 295 -3.86 -12.56 1.56
CA THR A 295 -4.73 -13.69 1.24
C THR A 295 -5.80 -13.31 0.21
N THR A 296 -6.41 -12.12 0.34
CA THR A 296 -7.48 -11.65 -0.55
C THR A 296 -6.96 -11.40 -1.96
N TYR A 297 -5.76 -10.79 -2.08
CA TYR A 297 -5.16 -10.41 -3.36
C TYR A 297 -4.07 -11.37 -3.86
N GLN A 298 -3.90 -12.51 -3.17
CA GLN A 298 -2.94 -13.57 -3.52
C GLN A 298 -1.52 -13.06 -3.78
N CYS A 299 -1.03 -12.17 -2.91
CA CYS A 299 0.26 -11.49 -3.06
C CYS A 299 1.21 -11.80 -1.90
N LYS A 300 1.55 -13.08 -1.70
CA LYS A 300 2.40 -13.51 -0.57
C LYS A 300 3.76 -12.82 -0.54
N CYS A 301 4.32 -12.56 -1.71
CA CYS A 301 5.63 -11.93 -1.91
C CYS A 301 5.84 -10.57 -1.22
N ILE A 302 4.76 -9.82 -0.93
CA ILE A 302 4.89 -8.50 -0.28
C ILE A 302 4.87 -8.54 1.25
N TYR A 303 4.47 -9.68 1.84
CA TYR A 303 4.33 -9.80 3.28
C TYR A 303 5.50 -10.58 3.87
N VAL A 304 6.12 -9.98 4.87
CA VAL A 304 7.23 -10.57 5.62
C VAL A 304 6.67 -11.25 6.86
N ASP A 305 6.75 -12.59 6.92
CA ASP A 305 6.39 -13.31 8.14
C ASP A 305 7.46 -13.12 9.21
N MET A 306 7.12 -12.32 10.22
CA MET A 306 7.99 -12.00 11.33
C MET A 306 8.45 -13.23 12.13
N MET A 307 7.62 -14.27 12.26
CA MET A 307 8.00 -15.48 13.00
C MET A 307 9.06 -16.25 12.23
N GLN A 308 8.90 -16.37 10.91
CA GLN A 308 9.88 -17.00 10.04
C GLN A 308 11.20 -16.23 10.02
N GLN A 309 11.15 -14.89 9.90
CA GLN A 309 12.35 -14.04 9.96
C GLN A 309 13.15 -14.21 11.25
N ILE A 310 12.47 -14.34 12.40
CA ILE A 310 13.15 -14.56 13.69
C ILE A 310 13.83 -15.93 13.70
N LYS A 311 13.16 -16.96 13.18
CA LYS A 311 13.71 -18.32 13.11
C LYS A 311 14.94 -18.36 12.21
N ASP A 312 14.86 -17.79 11.02
CA ASP A 312 15.96 -17.76 10.06
C ASP A 312 17.16 -16.96 10.62
N ALA A 313 16.90 -15.84 11.29
CA ALA A 313 17.95 -15.05 11.95
C ALA A 313 18.63 -15.82 13.10
N GLN A 314 17.85 -16.58 13.87
CA GLN A 314 18.39 -17.44 14.93
C GLN A 314 19.28 -18.55 14.35
N GLU A 315 18.83 -19.22 13.29
CA GLU A 315 19.60 -20.27 12.61
C GLU A 315 20.92 -19.71 12.04
N LYS A 316 20.90 -18.54 11.40
CA LYS A 316 22.11 -17.86 10.91
C LYS A 316 23.09 -17.51 12.05
N LEU A 317 22.58 -17.04 13.19
CA LEU A 317 23.40 -16.74 14.36
C LEU A 317 24.04 -17.99 14.95
N ASP A 318 23.28 -19.08 15.04
CA ASP A 318 23.78 -20.36 15.56
C ASP A 318 24.82 -20.98 14.60
N GLU A 319 24.63 -20.87 13.29
CA GLU A 319 25.62 -21.27 12.29
C GLU A 319 26.91 -20.43 12.40
N LYS A 320 26.77 -19.11 12.54
CA LYS A 320 27.91 -18.21 12.72
C LYS A 320 28.70 -18.55 13.99
N LYS A 321 28.01 -18.80 15.11
CA LYS A 321 28.63 -19.22 16.37
C LYS A 321 29.39 -20.53 16.21
N ARG A 322 28.81 -21.51 15.50
CA ARG A 322 29.49 -22.77 15.18
C ARG A 322 30.77 -22.58 14.37
N LYS A 323 30.73 -21.76 13.31
CA LYS A 323 31.92 -21.43 12.49
C LYS A 323 32.99 -20.71 13.29
N GLU A 324 32.61 -19.75 14.13
CA GLU A 324 33.56 -19.04 15.00
C GLU A 324 34.19 -19.97 16.06
N GLU A 325 33.44 -20.91 16.62
CA GLU A 325 33.97 -21.93 17.53
C GLU A 325 34.93 -22.90 16.82
N GLU A 326 34.61 -23.32 15.60
CA GLU A 326 35.46 -24.19 14.79
C GLU A 326 36.77 -23.48 14.42
N GLU A 327 36.71 -22.23 13.95
CA GLU A 327 37.90 -21.43 13.69
C GLU A 327 38.77 -21.21 14.94
N LYS A 328 38.15 -21.02 16.12
CA LYS A 328 38.91 -20.90 17.38
C LYS A 328 39.62 -22.21 17.71
N ARG A 329 38.96 -23.36 17.55
CA ARG A 329 39.55 -24.69 17.75
C ARG A 329 40.69 -24.97 16.76
N GLU A 330 40.55 -24.56 15.50
CA GLU A 330 41.62 -24.68 14.49
C GLU A 330 42.82 -23.80 14.82
N LYS A 331 42.60 -22.54 15.23
CA LYS A 331 43.68 -21.61 15.65
C LYS A 331 44.38 -22.10 16.93
N GLU A 332 43.67 -22.71 17.86
CA GLU A 332 44.26 -23.35 19.05
C GLU A 332 45.06 -24.61 18.70
N ASN A 333 44.56 -25.44 17.79
CA ASN A 333 45.26 -26.64 17.31
C ASN A 333 46.53 -26.30 16.50
N GLN A 334 46.54 -25.21 15.73
CA GLN A 334 47.74 -24.72 15.05
C GLN A 334 48.80 -24.20 16.04
N LYS A 335 48.39 -23.44 17.07
CA LYS A 335 49.31 -23.00 18.15
C LYS A 335 49.90 -24.14 18.97
N ASN A 336 49.19 -25.26 19.11
CA ASN A 336 49.73 -26.45 19.78
C ASN A 336 50.68 -27.26 18.88
N LYS A 337 50.51 -27.24 17.55
CA LYS A 337 51.46 -27.86 16.60
C LYS A 337 52.78 -27.08 16.46
N GLU A 338 52.76 -25.75 16.56
CA GLU A 338 53.99 -24.93 16.53
C GLU A 338 54.82 -25.04 17.83
N LYS A 339 54.20 -25.40 18.96
CA LYS A 339 54.92 -25.63 20.22
C LYS A 339 55.74 -26.91 20.27
N ASP A 340 55.48 -27.87 19.39
CA ASP A 340 56.21 -29.15 19.34
C ASP A 340 57.42 -29.14 18.38
N THR A 341 57.74 -28.01 17.72
CA THR A 341 58.88 -27.95 16.78
C THR A 341 59.85 -26.78 16.98
N GLN A 342 59.77 -26.03 18.09
CA GLN A 342 60.79 -25.03 18.43
C GLN A 342 61.16 -25.01 19.92
N SER A 343 61.71 -26.11 20.41
CA SER A 343 62.78 -26.02 21.42
C SER A 343 64.10 -25.80 20.68
N VAL A 344 64.55 -24.55 20.53
CA VAL A 344 65.96 -24.09 20.54
C VAL A 344 65.96 -22.57 20.29
N THR A 345 66.18 -21.84 21.39
CA THR A 345 66.83 -20.53 21.53
C THR A 345 66.70 -19.48 20.41
N LYS A 346 65.96 -18.40 20.70
CA LYS A 346 66.41 -17.00 20.57
C LYS A 346 65.48 -16.09 21.36
N LYS A 347 66.04 -15.25 22.24
CA LYS A 347 65.31 -14.21 22.97
C LYS A 347 65.20 -13.01 22.04
N ASP A 348 64.04 -12.82 21.43
CA ASP A 348 63.74 -11.58 20.70
C ASP A 348 63.38 -10.46 21.69
N VAL A 349 64.11 -9.36 21.58
CA VAL A 349 63.93 -8.13 22.35
C VAL A 349 62.67 -7.42 21.84
N PHE A 350 61.52 -7.72 22.43
CA PHE A 350 60.31 -6.94 22.20
C PHE A 350 60.26 -5.74 23.16
N VAL A 351 60.31 -4.54 22.59
CA VAL A 351 60.09 -3.29 23.32
C VAL A 351 58.61 -3.18 23.67
N LYS A 352 58.32 -3.24 24.97
CA LYS A 352 56.99 -2.99 25.53
C LYS A 352 56.73 -1.48 25.55
N PHE A 353 55.95 -0.97 24.60
CA PHE A 353 55.52 0.43 24.65
C PHE A 353 54.66 0.66 25.90
N LYS A 354 55.12 1.57 26.76
CA LYS A 354 54.39 2.00 27.96
C LYS A 354 53.15 2.77 27.53
N SER A 355 51.97 2.27 27.89
CA SER A 355 50.70 3.00 27.85
C SER A 355 50.72 4.04 28.98
N TYR A 356 50.81 5.32 28.65
CA TYR A 356 50.55 6.39 29.61
C TYR A 356 49.07 6.77 29.56
N ASN A 357 48.47 6.83 30.75
CA ASN A 357 47.11 7.31 30.99
C ASN A 357 46.87 8.64 30.27
N LYS A 358 45.91 8.65 29.33
CA LYS A 358 45.33 9.90 28.80
C LYS A 358 44.35 10.46 29.84
N ASP A 359 44.89 11.05 30.89
CA ASP A 359 44.15 11.96 31.76
C ASP A 359 44.73 13.37 31.57
N THR A 360 44.09 14.16 30.72
CA THR A 360 44.23 15.62 30.74
C THR A 360 42.84 16.22 30.89
N SER A 361 42.49 16.36 32.16
CA SER A 361 41.78 17.50 32.74
C SER A 361 41.58 18.70 31.80
N ILE A 362 40.33 18.91 31.39
CA ILE A 362 39.80 20.26 31.20
C ILE A 362 38.71 20.44 32.24
N SER A 363 39.07 21.14 33.30
CA SER A 363 38.17 21.73 34.27
C SER A 363 37.52 22.97 33.65
N VAL A 364 36.23 22.90 33.36
CA VAL A 364 35.38 24.10 33.32
C VAL A 364 34.06 23.79 34.02
N ALA A 365 33.61 24.79 34.76
CA ALA A 365 32.74 24.70 35.92
C ALA A 365 31.29 24.23 35.66
N SER A 366 30.66 23.87 36.79
CA SER A 366 29.23 23.95 37.12
C SER A 366 28.36 22.70 36.87
N VAL A 367 28.15 21.94 37.95
CA VAL A 367 26.85 21.56 38.58
C VAL A 367 27.12 20.38 39.55
N PRO A 368 26.76 20.44 40.85
CA PRO A 368 26.99 19.34 41.79
C PRO A 368 25.92 18.25 41.63
N ALA A 369 26.34 17.06 41.22
CA ALA A 369 25.49 15.87 41.17
C ALA A 369 25.68 15.00 42.42
N ASP A 370 25.00 15.37 43.50
CA ASP A 370 24.72 14.45 44.61
C ASP A 370 23.57 13.52 44.22
N ARG A 371 23.87 12.43 43.50
CA ARG A 371 23.04 11.22 43.48
C ARG A 371 23.92 9.98 43.33
N LYS A 372 24.13 9.29 44.46
CA LYS A 372 24.56 7.88 44.48
C LYS A 372 23.49 7.03 43.79
N SER A 373 23.66 6.76 42.50
CA SER A 373 22.95 5.65 41.85
C SER A 373 23.87 4.45 41.83
N SER A 374 23.51 3.46 42.65
CA SER A 374 24.07 2.11 42.67
C SER A 374 24.05 1.53 41.27
N MET A 375 25.23 1.45 40.64
CA MET A 375 25.42 0.77 39.36
C MET A 375 25.21 -0.72 39.59
N LYS A 376 23.96 -1.16 39.43
CA LYS A 376 23.62 -2.58 39.27
C LYS A 376 24.32 -3.03 38.00
N GLN A 377 25.27 -3.95 38.18
CA GLN A 377 25.93 -4.69 37.11
C GLN A 377 24.87 -5.16 36.12
N THR A 378 24.88 -4.56 34.94
CA THR A 378 24.10 -5.01 33.79
C THR A 378 24.58 -6.42 33.47
N LYS A 379 23.71 -7.41 33.69
CA LYS A 379 23.87 -8.75 33.14
C LYS A 379 24.26 -8.61 31.66
N SER A 380 25.24 -9.41 31.25
CA SER A 380 25.61 -9.69 29.87
C SER A 380 24.44 -9.45 28.92
N GLN A 381 24.54 -8.44 28.06
CA GLN A 381 23.56 -8.24 26.99
C GLN A 381 23.56 -9.52 26.16
N GLU A 382 22.50 -10.31 26.29
CA GLU A 382 22.16 -11.32 25.31
C GLU A 382 22.18 -10.63 23.95
N GLU A 383 22.95 -11.20 23.02
CA GLU A 383 23.06 -10.74 21.65
C GLU A 383 21.65 -10.73 21.04
N LYS A 384 21.00 -9.56 21.04
CA LYS A 384 19.61 -9.46 20.57
C LYS A 384 19.59 -9.75 19.09
N VAL A 385 18.83 -10.77 18.71
CA VAL A 385 18.53 -11.09 17.30
C VAL A 385 17.92 -9.84 16.65
N VAL A 386 18.69 -9.20 15.77
CA VAL A 386 18.23 -8.05 14.99
C VAL A 386 17.42 -8.57 13.81
N LYS A 387 16.20 -8.07 13.67
CA LYS A 387 15.33 -8.38 12.53
C LYS A 387 15.85 -7.62 11.31
N GLU A 388 16.26 -8.33 10.26
CA GLU A 388 16.77 -7.72 9.01
C GLU A 388 15.63 -7.06 8.22
N ASN A 389 14.46 -7.71 8.15
CA ASN A 389 13.29 -7.24 7.40
C ASN A 389 12.01 -7.29 8.25
N ALA A 390 11.12 -6.31 8.06
CA ALA A 390 9.82 -6.25 8.71
C ALA A 390 8.80 -5.51 7.84
N ASN A 391 7.51 -5.81 8.03
CA ASN A 391 6.43 -5.10 7.37
C ASN A 391 6.38 -3.63 7.82
N ARG A 392 6.31 -2.71 6.86
CA ARG A 392 6.20 -1.28 7.14
C ARG A 392 4.75 -0.83 7.02
N TYR A 393 4.23 -0.22 8.08
CA TYR A 393 2.86 0.34 8.11
C TYR A 393 2.92 1.86 8.18
N SER A 394 2.18 2.54 7.30
CA SER A 394 2.09 4.00 7.25
C SER A 394 0.65 4.44 7.52
N TYR A 395 0.47 5.31 8.51
CA TYR A 395 -0.83 5.92 8.77
C TYR A 395 -1.01 7.14 7.87
N GLU A 396 -1.99 7.10 6.97
CA GLU A 396 -2.24 8.16 5.99
C GLU A 396 -3.42 9.08 6.39
N GLY A 397 -4.13 8.76 7.47
CA GLY A 397 -5.13 9.65 8.08
C GLY A 397 -6.41 8.95 8.56
N LYS A 398 -7.42 9.77 8.87
CA LYS A 398 -8.76 9.30 9.26
C LYS A 398 -9.52 8.72 8.08
N LEU A 399 -10.52 7.87 8.35
CA LEU A 399 -11.33 7.25 7.30
C LEU A 399 -12.04 8.28 6.43
N ALA A 400 -12.50 9.39 7.03
CA ALA A 400 -13.13 10.50 6.32
C ALA A 400 -12.21 11.16 5.25
N ASN A 401 -10.89 11.02 5.36
CA ASN A 401 -9.95 11.59 4.38
C ASN A 401 -9.75 10.67 3.17
N TYR A 402 -10.21 9.42 3.25
CA TYR A 402 -10.01 8.45 2.19
C TYR A 402 -11.00 8.65 1.05
N ASN A 403 -10.49 8.75 -0.18
CA ASN A 403 -11.31 8.81 -1.38
C ASN A 403 -11.35 7.44 -2.03
N PHE A 404 -12.47 6.73 -1.88
CA PHE A 404 -12.69 5.43 -2.52
C PHE A 404 -12.69 5.52 -4.05
N LEU A 405 -13.11 6.66 -4.59
CA LEU A 405 -13.15 6.89 -6.02
C LEU A 405 -11.87 7.60 -6.47
N LYS A 406 -11.28 7.09 -7.55
CA LYS A 406 -10.17 7.77 -8.22
C LYS A 406 -10.67 9.11 -8.74
N LYS A 407 -9.99 10.20 -8.36
CA LYS A 407 -10.24 11.52 -8.92
C LYS A 407 -9.82 11.49 -10.39
N THR A 408 -10.77 11.42 -11.30
CA THR A 408 -10.52 11.52 -12.74
C THR A 408 -10.02 12.91 -13.07
N ASP A 409 -9.00 13.02 -13.91
CA ASP A 409 -8.58 14.32 -14.41
C ASP A 409 -9.73 14.94 -15.22
N ARG A 410 -10.14 16.15 -14.83
CA ARG A 410 -11.23 16.88 -15.47
C ARG A 410 -10.93 17.15 -16.94
N LYS A 411 -9.65 17.24 -17.30
CA LYS A 411 -9.18 17.42 -18.68
C LYS A 411 -9.51 16.25 -19.60
N VAL A 412 -9.62 15.04 -19.04
CA VAL A 412 -9.97 13.83 -19.80
C VAL A 412 -11.48 13.78 -20.06
N VAL A 413 -12.28 14.20 -19.08
CA VAL A 413 -13.75 14.12 -19.14
C VAL A 413 -14.33 15.29 -19.95
N ASP A 414 -13.78 16.49 -19.81
CA ASP A 414 -14.22 17.65 -20.57
C ASP A 414 -13.02 18.35 -21.24
N LYS A 415 -13.01 18.26 -22.57
CA LYS A 415 -11.99 18.84 -23.46
C LYS A 415 -11.87 20.36 -23.30
N ARG A 416 -12.89 21.04 -22.76
CA ARG A 416 -12.83 22.48 -22.44
C ARG A 416 -11.85 22.80 -21.32
N PHE A 417 -11.52 21.86 -20.45
CA PHE A 417 -10.45 22.06 -19.45
C PHE A 417 -9.06 21.75 -20.01
N ALA A 418 -8.99 21.17 -21.21
CA ALA A 418 -7.74 20.87 -21.90
C ALA A 418 -7.25 22.01 -22.81
N VAL A 419 -8.09 23.01 -23.14
CA VAL A 419 -7.64 24.19 -23.90
C VAL A 419 -6.60 24.97 -23.11
N SER A 420 -5.43 25.12 -23.71
CA SER A 420 -4.35 25.92 -23.14
C SER A 420 -4.68 27.41 -23.23
N PHE A 421 -4.07 28.24 -22.37
CA PHE A 421 -4.29 29.69 -22.41
C PHE A 421 -3.93 30.32 -23.76
N SER A 422 -2.89 29.80 -24.44
CA SER A 422 -2.51 30.26 -25.77
C SER A 422 -3.57 29.92 -26.83
N GLU A 423 -4.20 28.76 -26.71
CA GLU A 423 -5.28 28.33 -27.61
C GLU A 423 -6.58 29.08 -27.34
N PHE A 424 -6.90 29.34 -26.07
CA PHE A 424 -7.99 30.23 -25.66
C PHE A 424 -7.82 31.64 -26.22
N LYS A 425 -6.61 32.21 -26.15
CA LYS A 425 -6.33 33.54 -26.68
C LYS A 425 -6.53 33.62 -28.20
N LYS A 426 -6.10 32.58 -28.93
CA LYS A 426 -6.34 32.49 -30.39
C LYS A 426 -7.84 32.38 -30.73
N MET A 427 -8.62 31.65 -29.93
CA MET A 427 -10.08 31.59 -30.10
C MET A 427 -10.74 32.94 -29.87
N GLN A 428 -10.26 33.71 -28.88
CA GLN A 428 -10.75 35.06 -28.61
C GLN A 428 -10.43 36.01 -29.78
N GLU A 429 -9.19 35.99 -30.27
CA GLU A 429 -8.76 36.81 -31.42
C GLU A 429 -9.57 36.47 -32.69
N MET A 430 -9.85 35.18 -32.95
CA MET A 430 -10.71 34.77 -34.08
C MET A 430 -12.16 35.25 -33.92
N GLN A 431 -12.73 35.21 -32.71
CA GLN A 431 -14.08 35.70 -32.46
C GLN A 431 -14.19 37.22 -32.65
N GLU A 432 -13.14 37.96 -32.31
CA GLU A 432 -13.08 39.41 -32.54
C GLU A 432 -12.97 39.73 -34.04
N MET A 433 -12.21 38.97 -34.81
CA MET A 433 -12.15 39.13 -36.28
C MET A 433 -13.50 38.83 -36.95
N GLN A 434 -14.21 37.78 -36.53
CA GLN A 434 -15.53 37.42 -37.06
C GLN A 434 -16.66 38.39 -36.70
N LYS A 435 -16.48 39.24 -35.68
CA LYS A 435 -17.43 40.30 -35.33
C LYS A 435 -17.20 41.61 -36.10
N ASN A 436 -16.03 41.74 -36.72
CA ASN A 436 -15.61 42.93 -37.46
C ASN A 436 -15.79 42.77 -38.99
N GLU A 437 -16.19 41.58 -39.44
CA GLU A 437 -16.79 41.31 -40.76
C GLU A 437 -18.32 41.33 -40.65
#